data_AF-A0A349FGD4-F1
#
_entry.id   AF-A0A349FGD4-F1
#
_cell.length_a   1.000
_cell.length_b   1.000
_cell.length_c   1.000
_cell.angle_alpha   90.00
_cell.angle_beta   90.00
_cell.angle_gamma   90.00
#
_symmetry.space_group_name_H-M   'P 1'
#
loop_
_entity.id
_entity.type
_entity.pdbx_description
1 polymer ?
#
loop_
_entity_poly.entity_id
_entity_poly.type
_entity_poly.pdbx_seq_one_letter_code
_entity_poly.pdbx_strand_id
1 'polypeptide(L)'
;GSSLDLQSNRDNIRHDSRNDALATIGSGKSADKNHSWQQLENFVGVWNVNIQSHILTTEHSKITANGSLASLSSANVIIANEQGLQLDASFSYDNKDGYQMRVDNQSKNVSVDFIGEAVGGNKVSFYPTNVDDVIYADVSSSDVRLELSFVGNQIWLIDSYAHIEGKEQKLQTFRFTRIS
;
A
#
# COMPACT_ATOMS: atom_id res chain seq x y z
N GLY A 1 46.20 27.17 22.59
CA GLY A 1 45.62 26.76 21.30
C GLY A 1 44.95 25.44 21.51
N SER A 2 43.62 25.43 21.55
CA SER A 2 42.79 24.24 21.80
C SER A 2 41.52 24.25 20.93
N SER A 3 41.55 25.00 19.83
CA SER A 3 40.47 25.11 18.84
C SER A 3 40.75 24.31 17.56
N LEU A 4 41.92 23.68 17.44
CA LEU A 4 42.28 22.85 16.27
C LEU A 4 42.02 21.35 16.49
N ASP A 5 41.98 20.88 17.74
CA ASP A 5 41.85 19.43 18.03
C ASP A 5 40.39 18.93 18.00
N LEU A 6 39.40 19.82 18.18
CA LEU A 6 37.98 19.48 18.08
C LEU A 6 37.46 19.42 16.64
N GLN A 7 38.21 19.98 15.68
CA GLN A 7 37.86 19.92 14.26
C GLN A 7 38.29 18.58 13.64
N SER A 8 39.50 18.10 13.94
CA SER A 8 40.03 16.84 13.39
C SER A 8 39.22 15.60 13.77
N ASN A 9 38.66 15.56 14.98
CA ASN A 9 37.81 14.42 15.39
C ASN A 9 36.44 14.40 14.69
N ARG A 10 35.93 15.54 14.19
CA ARG A 10 34.67 15.55 13.44
C ARG A 10 34.83 15.11 11.99
N ASP A 11 35.97 15.41 11.39
CA ASP A 11 36.23 15.05 9.98
C ASP A 11 36.64 13.58 9.82
N ASN A 12 37.31 12.97 10.80
CA ASN A 12 37.60 11.53 10.76
C ASN A 12 36.34 10.66 10.87
N ILE A 13 35.40 11.01 11.75
CA ILE A 13 34.16 10.24 11.94
C ILE A 13 33.26 10.25 10.68
N ARG A 14 33.33 11.32 9.88
CA ARG A 14 32.55 11.43 8.63
C ARG A 14 33.15 10.59 7.49
N HIS A 15 34.45 10.33 7.50
CA HIS A 15 35.09 9.49 6.50
C HIS A 15 35.00 8.00 6.84
N ASP A 16 35.07 7.63 8.12
CA ASP A 16 35.03 6.23 8.56
C ASP A 16 33.64 5.61 8.34
N SER A 17 32.55 6.35 8.55
CA SER A 17 31.18 5.83 8.35
C SER A 17 30.87 5.47 6.89
N ARG A 18 31.46 6.18 5.92
CA ARG A 18 31.25 5.92 4.48
C ARG A 18 32.08 4.73 4.02
N ASN A 19 33.28 4.55 4.57
CA ASN A 19 34.13 3.40 4.29
C ASN A 19 33.65 2.12 5.00
N ASP A 20 33.10 2.20 6.22
CA ASP A 20 32.46 1.06 6.88
C ASP A 20 31.19 0.59 6.13
N ALA A 21 30.43 1.54 5.57
CA ALA A 21 29.29 1.21 4.70
C ALA A 21 29.72 0.52 3.39
N LEU A 22 30.91 0.83 2.87
CA LEU A 22 31.47 0.21 1.65
C LEU A 22 32.20 -1.11 1.94
N ALA A 23 32.83 -1.27 3.09
CA ALA A 23 33.49 -2.51 3.51
C ALA A 23 32.49 -3.63 3.85
N THR A 24 31.28 -3.27 4.27
CA THR A 24 30.17 -4.22 4.49
C THR A 24 29.60 -4.78 3.17
N ILE A 25 29.88 -4.15 2.03
CA ILE A 25 29.47 -4.61 0.69
C ILE A 25 30.46 -5.65 0.11
N GLY A 26 31.70 -5.72 0.63
CA GLY A 26 32.79 -6.51 0.03
C GLY A 26 32.95 -7.96 0.50
N SER A 27 32.33 -8.34 1.61
CA SER A 27 32.55 -9.69 2.18
C SER A 27 31.47 -10.07 3.18
N GLY A 28 30.30 -10.44 2.67
CA GLY A 28 29.22 -10.99 3.48
C GLY A 28 28.20 -11.62 2.54
N LYS A 29 27.97 -12.92 2.71
CA LYS A 29 26.96 -13.72 2.01
C LYS A 29 25.79 -12.86 1.53
N SER A 30 25.59 -12.79 0.22
CA SER A 30 24.36 -12.28 -0.38
C SER A 30 23.21 -13.12 0.16
N ALA A 31 22.63 -12.70 1.27
CA ALA A 31 21.21 -12.87 1.47
C ALA A 31 20.58 -11.97 0.43
N ASP A 32 20.33 -12.53 -0.76
CA ASP A 32 19.29 -12.02 -1.63
C ASP A 32 18.05 -11.91 -0.77
N LYS A 33 17.82 -10.73 -0.19
CA LYS A 33 16.49 -10.32 0.19
C LYS A 33 15.79 -10.23 -1.15
N ASN A 34 15.17 -11.33 -1.55
CA ASN A 34 14.23 -11.35 -2.62
C ASN A 34 13.16 -10.35 -2.18
N HIS A 35 13.21 -9.13 -2.71
CA HIS A 35 12.18 -8.15 -2.46
C HIS A 35 11.02 -8.67 -3.29
N SER A 36 10.12 -9.39 -2.63
CA SER A 36 8.97 -10.01 -3.24
C SER A 36 7.82 -9.77 -2.31
N TRP A 37 6.65 -9.46 -2.85
CA TRP A 37 5.46 -9.29 -2.05
C TRP A 37 4.96 -10.65 -1.53
N GLN A 38 5.39 -11.00 -0.32
CA GLN A 38 5.16 -12.33 0.28
C GLN A 38 3.68 -12.61 0.60
N GLN A 39 2.86 -11.56 0.70
CA GLN A 39 1.45 -11.65 1.09
C GLN A 39 0.47 -11.70 -0.09
N LEU A 40 0.93 -11.78 -1.36
CA LEU A 40 0.02 -11.84 -2.51
C LEU A 40 -0.95 -13.02 -2.44
N GLU A 41 -0.50 -14.16 -1.90
CA GLU A 41 -1.35 -15.33 -1.69
C GLU A 41 -2.52 -15.06 -0.71
N ASN A 42 -2.40 -14.06 0.16
CA ASN A 42 -3.47 -13.69 1.09
C ASN A 42 -4.66 -13.01 0.40
N PHE A 43 -4.55 -12.65 -0.88
CA PHE A 43 -5.70 -12.19 -1.66
C PHE A 43 -6.54 -13.36 -2.19
N VAL A 44 -5.99 -14.57 -2.29
CA VAL A 44 -6.67 -15.69 -2.94
C VAL A 44 -7.84 -16.20 -2.10
N GLY A 45 -9.02 -16.23 -2.71
CA GLY A 45 -10.23 -16.79 -2.11
C GLY A 45 -11.45 -15.91 -2.29
N VAL A 46 -12.52 -16.28 -1.58
CA VAL A 46 -13.78 -15.53 -1.55
C VAL A 46 -13.88 -14.79 -0.23
N TRP A 47 -14.22 -13.51 -0.31
CA TRP A 47 -14.20 -12.57 0.81
C TRP A 47 -15.56 -11.95 1.01
N ASN A 48 -15.97 -11.84 2.27
CA ASN A 48 -17.02 -10.93 2.69
C ASN A 48 -16.38 -9.55 2.88
N VAL A 49 -16.96 -8.52 2.26
CA VAL A 49 -16.46 -7.15 2.37
C VAL A 49 -17.41 -6.34 3.24
N ASN A 50 -16.89 -5.84 4.35
CA ASN A 50 -17.58 -4.87 5.18
C ASN A 50 -16.91 -3.50 5.00
N ILE A 51 -17.71 -2.48 4.68
CA ILE A 51 -17.22 -1.11 4.58
C ILE A 51 -17.69 -0.36 5.82
N GLN A 52 -16.74 0.14 6.60
CA GLN A 52 -17.00 1.04 7.70
C GLN A 52 -16.59 2.44 7.27
N SER A 53 -17.56 3.34 7.18
CA SER A 53 -17.27 4.75 6.93
C SER A 53 -17.17 5.51 8.26
N HIS A 54 -16.15 6.37 8.34
CA HIS A 54 -15.86 7.15 9.54
C HIS A 54 -16.32 8.62 9.41
N ILE A 55 -16.62 9.07 8.19
CA ILE A 55 -17.03 10.46 7.91
C ILE A 55 -18.36 10.53 7.13
N LEU A 56 -18.74 9.49 6.38
CA LEU A 56 -19.94 9.49 5.52
C LEU A 56 -20.84 8.28 5.82
N THR A 57 -22.03 8.46 6.38
CA THR A 57 -22.96 7.33 6.58
C THR A 57 -23.42 6.77 5.24
N THR A 58 -23.02 5.55 4.92
CA THR A 58 -23.53 4.80 3.77
C THR A 58 -23.96 3.43 4.25
N GLU A 59 -25.23 3.09 4.00
CA GLU A 59 -25.75 1.73 4.19
C GLU A 59 -25.14 0.85 3.11
N HIS A 60 -24.30 -0.10 3.49
CA HIS A 60 -23.72 -1.04 2.56
C HIS A 60 -24.56 -2.31 2.54
N SER A 61 -25.07 -2.63 1.36
CA SER A 61 -25.58 -3.96 1.04
C SER A 61 -24.47 -5.01 1.18
N LYS A 62 -24.82 -6.29 1.11
CA LYS A 62 -23.82 -7.37 1.13
C LYS A 62 -22.86 -7.23 -0.06
N ILE A 63 -21.60 -6.94 0.22
CA ILE A 63 -20.52 -6.86 -0.78
C ILE A 63 -19.66 -8.12 -0.66
N THR A 64 -19.32 -8.71 -1.80
CA THR A 64 -18.41 -9.85 -1.88
C THR A 64 -17.22 -9.51 -2.76
N ALA A 65 -16.07 -10.12 -2.46
CA ALA A 65 -14.92 -10.02 -3.33
C ALA A 65 -14.34 -11.40 -3.64
N ASN A 66 -13.81 -11.56 -4.85
CA ASN A 66 -13.12 -12.76 -5.30
C ASN A 66 -11.70 -12.39 -5.68
N GLY A 67 -10.72 -12.94 -4.97
CA GLY A 67 -9.32 -12.72 -5.24
C GLY A 67 -8.64 -13.94 -5.84
N SER A 68 -7.67 -13.69 -6.72
CA SER A 68 -6.92 -14.71 -7.44
C SER A 68 -5.49 -14.23 -7.71
N LEU A 69 -4.54 -15.16 -7.83
CA LEU A 69 -3.21 -14.83 -8.33
C LEU A 69 -3.26 -14.73 -9.85
N ALA A 70 -2.82 -13.60 -10.38
CA ALA A 70 -2.60 -13.42 -11.81
C ALA A 70 -1.20 -13.91 -12.21
N SER A 71 -0.23 -13.81 -11.30
CA SER A 71 1.12 -14.36 -11.45
C SER A 71 1.77 -14.58 -10.08
N LEU A 72 3.07 -14.93 -10.06
CA LEU A 72 3.84 -15.02 -8.81
C LEU A 72 4.08 -13.64 -8.15
N SER A 73 3.90 -12.56 -8.90
CA SER A 73 4.14 -11.19 -8.45
C SER A 73 2.93 -10.27 -8.61
N SER A 74 1.74 -10.84 -8.90
CA SER A 74 0.51 -10.08 -9.00
C SER A 74 -0.75 -10.86 -8.59
N ALA A 75 -1.70 -10.14 -8.02
CA ALA A 75 -3.01 -10.62 -7.62
C ALA A 75 -4.11 -9.69 -8.11
N ASN A 76 -5.26 -10.25 -8.44
CA ASN A 76 -6.46 -9.51 -8.83
C ASN A 76 -7.57 -9.80 -7.82
N VAL A 77 -8.33 -8.78 -7.45
CA VAL A 77 -9.49 -8.84 -6.56
C VAL A 77 -10.66 -8.14 -7.22
N ILE A 78 -11.71 -8.90 -7.55
CA ILE A 78 -12.96 -8.38 -8.09
C ILE A 78 -13.90 -8.15 -6.91
N ILE A 79 -14.40 -6.93 -6.73
CA ILE A 79 -15.31 -6.53 -5.66
C ILE A 79 -16.64 -6.16 -6.29
N ALA A 80 -17.72 -6.81 -5.87
CA ALA A 80 -19.04 -6.56 -6.44
C ALA A 80 -20.18 -6.66 -5.43
N ASN A 81 -21.29 -5.99 -5.74
CA ASN A 81 -22.57 -6.19 -5.07
C ASN A 81 -23.74 -6.25 -6.07
N GLU A 82 -24.90 -6.67 -5.59
CA GLU A 82 -26.12 -6.78 -6.42
C GLU A 82 -26.68 -5.43 -6.87
N GLN A 83 -26.22 -4.34 -6.25
CA GLN A 83 -26.67 -2.96 -6.48
C GLN A 83 -25.83 -2.25 -7.57
N GLY A 84 -24.94 -2.97 -8.26
CA GLY A 84 -24.18 -2.44 -9.39
C GLY A 84 -22.81 -1.84 -9.03
N LEU A 85 -22.30 -2.07 -7.81
CA LEU A 85 -20.88 -1.87 -7.51
C LEU A 85 -20.09 -2.94 -8.25
N GLN A 86 -19.11 -2.53 -9.05
CA GLN A 86 -18.15 -3.41 -9.68
C GLN A 86 -16.79 -2.71 -9.73
N LEU A 87 -15.86 -3.19 -8.90
CA LEU A 87 -14.49 -2.71 -8.84
C LEU A 87 -13.54 -3.88 -9.12
N ASP A 88 -12.53 -3.64 -9.96
CA ASP A 88 -11.43 -4.57 -10.14
C ASP A 88 -10.17 -3.94 -9.56
N ALA A 89 -9.59 -4.56 -8.53
CA ALA A 89 -8.33 -4.14 -7.95
C ALA A 89 -7.23 -5.11 -8.38
N SER A 90 -6.12 -4.58 -8.90
CA SER A 90 -4.91 -5.36 -9.16
C SER A 90 -3.80 -4.87 -8.25
N PHE A 91 -3.02 -5.82 -7.74
CA PHE A 91 -1.91 -5.60 -6.83
C PHE A 91 -0.69 -6.29 -7.44
N SER A 92 0.43 -5.59 -7.53
CA SER A 92 1.65 -6.17 -8.07
C SER A 92 2.90 -5.63 -7.38
N TYR A 93 3.98 -6.38 -7.54
CA TYR A 93 5.31 -5.96 -7.10
C TYR A 93 6.36 -6.35 -8.13
N ASP A 94 7.24 -5.40 -8.46
CA ASP A 94 8.51 -5.73 -9.12
C ASP A 94 9.68 -4.90 -8.59
N ASN A 95 10.90 -5.34 -8.87
CA ASN A 95 12.12 -4.73 -8.33
C ASN A 95 12.40 -3.31 -8.89
N LYS A 96 11.80 -2.95 -10.02
CA LYS A 96 12.04 -1.68 -10.71
C LYS A 96 11.02 -0.63 -10.27
N ASP A 97 9.75 -1.00 -10.26
CA ASP A 97 8.63 -0.09 -10.07
C ASP A 97 7.99 -0.22 -8.67
N GLY A 98 8.41 -1.21 -7.87
CA GLY A 98 8.01 -1.38 -6.48
C GLY A 98 6.60 -1.96 -6.32
N TYR A 99 5.92 -1.61 -5.23
CA TYR A 99 4.52 -1.98 -5.02
C TYR A 99 3.64 -1.14 -5.93
N GLN A 100 2.72 -1.77 -6.64
CA GLN A 100 1.73 -1.08 -7.45
C GLN A 100 0.34 -1.60 -7.16
N MET A 101 -0.63 -0.70 -7.28
CA MET A 101 -2.04 -1.04 -7.22
C MET A 101 -2.78 -0.26 -8.30
N ARG A 102 -3.73 -0.91 -8.97
CA ARG A 102 -4.71 -0.25 -9.83
C ARG A 102 -6.10 -0.61 -9.35
N VAL A 103 -6.99 0.37 -9.31
CA VAL A 103 -8.42 0.16 -9.04
C VAL A 103 -9.22 0.68 -10.22
N ASP A 104 -9.95 -0.23 -10.87
CA ASP A 104 -10.85 0.06 -11.98
C ASP A 104 -12.29 0.05 -11.47
N ASN A 105 -12.98 1.18 -11.59
CA ASN A 105 -14.42 1.27 -11.36
C ASN A 105 -15.16 1.05 -12.68
N GLN A 106 -15.59 -0.18 -12.91
CA GLN A 106 -16.24 -0.59 -14.16
C GLN A 106 -17.56 0.18 -14.39
N SER A 107 -18.31 0.46 -13.32
CA SER A 107 -19.59 1.17 -13.41
C SER A 107 -19.44 2.64 -13.78
N LYS A 108 -18.28 3.25 -13.53
CA LYS A 108 -17.98 4.66 -13.84
C LYS A 108 -16.97 4.84 -14.98
N ASN A 109 -16.36 3.75 -15.45
CA ASN A 109 -15.27 3.78 -16.42
C ASN A 109 -14.11 4.71 -15.99
N VAL A 110 -13.72 4.59 -14.72
CA VAL A 110 -12.61 5.34 -14.11
C VAL A 110 -11.58 4.35 -13.59
N SER A 111 -10.31 4.60 -13.87
CA SER A 111 -9.18 3.77 -13.44
C SER A 111 -8.20 4.63 -12.67
N VAL A 112 -7.81 4.20 -11.47
CA VAL A 112 -6.85 4.94 -10.65
C VAL A 112 -5.65 4.06 -10.37
N ASP A 113 -4.48 4.56 -10.75
CA ASP A 113 -3.18 3.92 -10.55
C ASP A 113 -2.51 4.47 -9.28
N PHE A 114 -1.89 3.59 -8.50
CA PHE A 114 -1.21 3.92 -7.26
C PHE A 114 0.19 3.31 -7.21
N ILE A 115 1.13 4.09 -6.67
CA ILE A 115 2.46 3.60 -6.28
C ILE A 115 2.49 3.39 -4.78
N GLY A 116 3.08 2.27 -4.36
CA GLY A 116 3.13 1.84 -2.98
C GLY A 116 4.51 1.89 -2.34
N GLU A 117 4.51 2.13 -1.03
CA GLU A 117 5.67 2.10 -0.15
C GLU A 117 5.42 1.16 1.03
N ALA A 118 6.40 0.30 1.33
CA ALA A 118 6.34 -0.55 2.51
C ALA A 118 6.60 0.30 3.77
N VAL A 119 5.60 0.38 4.66
CA VAL A 119 5.67 1.18 5.90
C VAL A 119 6.22 0.37 7.07
N GLY A 120 6.51 -0.92 6.85
CA GLY A 120 6.96 -1.88 7.85
C GLY A 120 5.85 -2.83 8.31
N GLY A 121 6.24 -4.01 8.80
CA GLY A 121 5.30 -5.09 9.12
C GLY A 121 4.59 -5.63 7.87
N ASN A 122 3.29 -5.92 7.98
CA ASN A 122 2.44 -6.40 6.89
C ASN A 122 1.64 -5.28 6.23
N LYS A 123 2.23 -4.08 6.11
CA LYS A 123 1.54 -2.87 5.65
C LYS A 123 2.20 -2.24 4.43
N VAL A 124 1.38 -1.77 3.50
CA VAL A 124 1.79 -1.02 2.31
C VAL A 124 0.89 0.21 2.19
N SER A 125 1.50 1.40 2.12
CA SER A 125 0.77 2.64 1.79
C SER A 125 0.83 2.86 0.30
N PHE A 126 -0.30 3.24 -0.30
CA PHE A 126 -0.48 3.51 -1.72
C PHE A 126 -0.92 4.95 -1.93
N TYR A 127 -0.29 5.62 -2.89
CA TYR A 127 -0.55 7.01 -3.25
C TYR A 127 -0.94 7.08 -4.73
N PRO A 128 -2.01 7.81 -5.08
CA PRO A 128 -2.47 7.88 -6.46
C PRO A 128 -1.42 8.60 -7.32
N THR A 129 -1.24 8.10 -8.54
CA THR A 129 -0.32 8.63 -9.54
C THR A 129 -1.01 9.59 -10.50
N ASN A 130 -2.31 9.38 -10.74
CA ASN A 130 -3.16 10.32 -11.45
C ASN A 130 -4.10 11.02 -10.45
N VAL A 131 -3.91 12.32 -10.28
CA VAL A 131 -4.71 13.14 -9.35
C VAL A 131 -5.94 13.75 -10.00
N ASP A 132 -6.07 13.65 -11.32
CA ASP A 132 -7.23 14.15 -12.06
C ASP A 132 -8.45 13.22 -11.94
N ASP A 133 -8.23 11.94 -11.65
CA ASP A 133 -9.28 10.96 -11.44
C ASP A 133 -9.82 11.03 -10.01
N VAL A 134 -11.14 11.20 -9.86
CA VAL A 134 -11.79 11.41 -8.56
C VAL A 134 -12.02 10.08 -7.84
N ILE A 135 -11.33 9.87 -6.71
CA ILE A 135 -11.50 8.69 -5.84
C ILE A 135 -12.70 8.89 -4.89
N TYR A 136 -12.72 10.03 -4.20
CA TYR A 136 -13.79 10.44 -3.29
C TYR A 136 -14.38 11.76 -3.75
N ALA A 137 -15.71 11.87 -3.75
CA ALA A 137 -16.37 13.15 -4.00
C ALA A 137 -15.90 14.15 -2.92
N ASP A 138 -15.63 15.38 -3.34
CA ASP A 138 -15.24 16.51 -2.48
C ASP A 138 -13.87 16.38 -1.77
N VAL A 139 -13.06 15.38 -2.12
CA VAL A 139 -11.67 15.23 -1.64
C VAL A 139 -10.73 15.18 -2.84
N SER A 140 -9.70 16.03 -2.84
CA SER A 140 -8.67 15.97 -3.89
C SER A 140 -7.98 14.62 -3.86
N SER A 141 -7.88 13.94 -5.00
CA SER A 141 -7.20 12.65 -5.08
C SER A 141 -5.73 12.74 -4.67
N SER A 142 -5.08 13.90 -4.88
CA SER A 142 -3.71 14.15 -4.36
C SER A 142 -3.58 13.99 -2.85
N ASP A 143 -4.67 14.19 -2.13
CA ASP A 143 -4.70 14.19 -0.67
C ASP A 143 -5.07 12.81 -0.12
N VAL A 144 -5.42 11.87 -1.00
CA VAL A 144 -5.84 10.51 -0.63
C VAL A 144 -4.64 9.58 -0.50
N ARG A 145 -4.62 8.81 0.59
CA ARG A 145 -3.70 7.68 0.80
C ARG A 145 -4.51 6.44 1.11
N LEU A 146 -4.13 5.32 0.53
CA LEU A 146 -4.68 4.00 0.87
C LEU A 146 -3.64 3.22 1.66
N GLU A 147 -4.04 2.52 2.70
CA GLU A 147 -3.18 1.62 3.47
C GLU A 147 -3.74 0.21 3.41
N LEU A 148 -2.97 -0.68 2.80
CA LEU A 148 -3.24 -2.10 2.82
C LEU A 148 -2.58 -2.72 4.04
N SER A 149 -3.31 -3.57 4.76
CA SER A 149 -2.76 -4.36 5.84
C SER A 149 -3.33 -5.78 5.90
N PHE A 150 -2.51 -6.73 6.36
CA PHE A 150 -2.91 -8.12 6.57
C PHE A 150 -2.93 -8.48 8.06
N VAL A 151 -4.00 -9.12 8.50
CA VAL A 151 -4.17 -9.69 9.85
C VAL A 151 -4.25 -11.21 9.72
N GLY A 152 -3.08 -11.85 9.72
CA GLY A 152 -2.95 -13.26 9.35
C GLY A 152 -3.31 -13.48 7.88
N ASN A 153 -3.92 -14.63 7.57
CA ASN A 153 -4.35 -15.01 6.22
C ASN A 153 -5.89 -15.06 6.06
N GLN A 154 -6.64 -14.63 7.09
CA GLN A 154 -8.10 -14.66 7.12
C GLN A 154 -8.73 -13.29 6.96
N ILE A 155 -7.96 -12.22 7.22
CA ILE A 155 -8.45 -10.85 7.19
C ILE A 155 -7.38 -9.97 6.54
N TRP A 156 -7.82 -9.11 5.63
CA TRP A 156 -7.05 -7.98 5.14
C TRP A 156 -7.92 -6.73 5.05
N LEU A 157 -7.28 -5.58 5.13
CA LEU A 157 -7.93 -4.28 5.24
C LEU A 157 -7.36 -3.32 4.21
N ILE A 158 -8.22 -2.50 3.60
CA ILE A 158 -7.81 -1.26 2.93
C ILE A 158 -8.42 -0.10 3.71
N ASP A 159 -7.55 0.68 4.32
CA ASP A 159 -7.92 1.92 5.00
C ASP A 159 -7.66 3.09 4.06
N SER A 160 -8.64 3.98 3.91
CA SER A 160 -8.49 5.22 3.16
C SER A 160 -8.31 6.39 4.12
N TYR A 161 -7.41 7.29 3.77
CA TYR A 161 -7.09 8.49 4.51
C TYR A 161 -7.12 9.70 3.58
N ALA A 162 -7.46 10.87 4.10
CA ALA A 162 -7.23 12.12 3.41
C ALA A 162 -6.85 13.26 4.35
N HIS A 163 -6.14 14.26 3.82
CA HIS A 163 -5.87 15.48 4.56
C HIS A 163 -7.07 16.43 4.49
N ILE A 164 -7.81 16.56 5.60
CA ILE A 164 -8.94 17.48 5.74
C ILE A 164 -8.58 18.49 6.84
N GLU A 165 -8.65 19.78 6.50
CA GLU A 165 -8.28 20.88 7.41
C GLU A 165 -6.84 20.76 7.98
N GLY A 166 -5.90 20.27 7.16
CA GLY A 166 -4.49 20.14 7.54
C GLY A 166 -4.19 18.97 8.49
N LYS A 167 -5.13 18.05 8.69
CA LYS A 167 -4.93 16.81 9.46
C LYS A 167 -5.31 15.60 8.62
N GLU A 168 -4.53 14.53 8.71
CA GLU A 168 -4.90 13.24 8.14
C GLU A 168 -6.09 12.67 8.91
N GLN A 169 -7.15 12.31 8.19
CA GLN A 169 -8.35 11.71 8.73
C GLN A 169 -8.65 10.41 7.98
N LYS A 170 -9.03 9.38 8.73
CA LYS A 170 -9.46 8.11 8.14
C LYS A 170 -10.87 8.27 7.56
N LEU A 171 -11.05 7.95 6.29
CA LEU A 171 -12.33 8.09 5.57
C LEU A 171 -13.16 6.81 5.71
N GLN A 172 -12.61 5.68 5.23
CA GLN A 172 -13.29 4.39 5.18
C GLN A 172 -12.32 3.24 5.45
N THR A 173 -12.85 2.16 6.03
CA THR A 173 -12.20 0.86 6.16
C THR A 173 -12.93 -0.15 5.30
N PHE A 174 -12.25 -0.76 4.35
CA PHE A 174 -12.72 -1.95 3.64
C PHE A 174 -12.12 -3.17 4.34
N ARG A 175 -12.96 -3.94 5.03
CA ARG A 175 -12.55 -5.16 5.71
C ARG A 175 -12.96 -6.38 4.91
N PHE A 176 -11.98 -7.15 4.47
CA PHE A 176 -12.15 -8.39 3.74
C PHE A 176 -11.96 -9.55 4.72
N THR A 177 -13.02 -10.32 4.95
CA THR A 177 -12.99 -11.49 5.82
C THR A 177 -13.24 -12.74 4.99
N ARG A 178 -12.34 -13.72 5.10
CA ARG A 178 -12.42 -14.94 4.29
C ARG A 178 -13.71 -15.72 4.58
N ILE A 179 -14.38 -16.15 3.53
CA ILE A 179 -15.58 -17.00 3.63
C ILE A 179 -15.20 -18.49 3.58
N SER A 180 -14.22 -18.83 2.74
CA SER A 180 -13.71 -20.19 2.51
C SER A 180 -12.31 -20.15 1.91
#